data_AF-A0A7S3BAQ6-F1
#
_entry.id   AF-A0A7S3BAQ6-F1
#
_cell.length_a   1.000
_cell.length_b   1.000
_cell.length_c   1.000
_cell.angle_alpha   90.00
_cell.angle_beta   90.00
_cell.angle_gamma   90.00
#
_symmetry.space_group_name_H-M   'P 1'
#
loop_
_entity.id
_entity.type
_entity.pdbx_description
1 polymer ?
#
loop_
_entity_poly.entity_id
_entity_poly.type
_entity_poly.pdbx_seq_one_letter_code
_entity_poly.pdbx_strand_id
1 'polypeptide(L)'
;QLCLWTTGASAGLLTPRVMLLGHTSPICWIACCLFERSDAVVSLCRAGLLNVWDPMDGRCLSSATMPILSTAMPTAAVLLPHLSHAVVGGECQQLVVMHLASMTSRSLLSLDGSWCR
;
A
#
# COMPACT_ATOMS: atom_id res chain seq x y z
N GLN A 1 -10.34 -6.52 2.70
CA GLN A 1 -11.03 -5.23 2.96
C GLN A 1 -10.41 -4.56 4.18
N LEU A 2 -10.57 -3.25 4.33
CA LEU A 2 -10.10 -2.50 5.50
C LEU A 2 -11.26 -1.82 6.20
N CYS A 3 -11.17 -1.66 7.52
CA CYS A 3 -12.09 -0.85 8.30
C CYS A 3 -11.29 0.12 9.15
N LEU A 4 -11.61 1.41 9.03
CA LEU A 4 -11.04 2.46 9.86
C LEU A 4 -11.97 2.67 11.06
N TRP A 5 -11.36 2.77 12.24
CA TRP A 5 -12.06 2.92 13.51
C TRP A 5 -11.66 4.25 14.14
N THR A 6 -12.58 4.83 14.91
CA THR A 6 -12.29 5.99 15.74
C THR A 6 -12.35 5.61 17.20
N THR A 7 -11.43 6.14 17.99
CA THR A 7 -11.48 6.08 19.45
C THR A 7 -12.37 7.20 19.97
N GLY A 8 -13.37 6.87 20.77
CA GLY A 8 -14.18 7.87 21.49
C GLY A 8 -13.35 8.64 22.53
N ALA A 9 -13.91 9.78 23.00
CA ALA A 9 -13.29 10.62 24.03
C ALA A 9 -13.05 9.87 25.36
N SER A 10 -13.84 8.84 25.65
CA SER A 10 -13.54 7.86 26.71
C SER A 10 -12.65 6.76 26.16
N ALA A 11 -11.45 6.63 26.73
CA ALA A 11 -10.50 5.59 26.38
C ALA A 11 -11.18 4.20 26.42
N GLY A 12 -11.18 3.50 25.28
CA GLY A 12 -11.65 2.11 25.18
C GLY A 12 -12.85 1.89 24.25
N LEU A 13 -13.58 2.93 23.83
CA LEU A 13 -14.65 2.75 22.86
C LEU A 13 -14.11 2.92 21.43
N LEU A 14 -14.03 1.82 20.68
CA LEU A 14 -13.74 1.81 19.25
C LEU A 14 -15.05 1.74 18.48
N THR A 15 -15.33 2.75 17.64
CA THR A 15 -16.49 2.75 16.74
C THR A 15 -16.02 2.61 15.29
N PRO A 16 -16.60 1.68 14.50
CA PRO A 16 -16.27 1.59 13.09
C PRO A 16 -16.72 2.87 12.39
N ARG A 17 -15.85 3.46 11.58
CA ARG A 17 -16.07 4.75 10.93
C ARG A 17 -16.28 4.60 9.43
N VAL A 18 -15.35 3.92 8.76
CA VAL A 18 -15.30 3.82 7.30
C VAL A 18 -14.83 2.43 6.89
N MET A 19 -15.41 1.86 5.82
CA MET A 19 -14.97 0.61 5.22
C MET A 19 -14.37 0.88 3.84
N LEU A 20 -13.14 0.42 3.61
CA LEU A 20 -12.43 0.56 2.34
C LEU A 20 -12.59 -0.73 1.55
N LEU A 21 -13.36 -0.65 0.46
CA LEU A 21 -13.77 -1.78 -0.37
C LEU A 21 -13.10 -1.71 -1.73
N GLY A 22 -12.41 -2.78 -2.14
CA GLY A 22 -11.86 -2.90 -3.49
C GLY A 22 -10.71 -3.88 -3.66
N HIS A 23 -10.10 -4.34 -2.57
CA HIS A 23 -9.12 -5.44 -2.65
C HIS A 23 -9.83 -6.76 -2.94
N THR A 24 -9.33 -7.50 -3.93
CA THR A 24 -9.82 -8.83 -4.34
C THR A 24 -8.96 -9.98 -3.77
N SER A 25 -7.89 -9.65 -3.07
CA SER A 25 -6.91 -10.58 -2.49
C SER A 25 -6.51 -10.14 -1.08
N PRO A 26 -5.98 -11.02 -0.20
CA PRO A 26 -5.58 -10.64 1.15
C PRO A 26 -4.60 -9.49 1.18
N ILE A 27 -4.90 -8.51 2.02
CA ILE A 27 -4.05 -7.33 2.22
C ILE A 27 -2.83 -7.76 3.04
N CYS A 28 -1.64 -7.42 2.57
CA CYS A 28 -0.39 -7.77 3.25
C CYS A 28 0.32 -6.53 3.82
N TRP A 29 -0.07 -5.32 3.42
CA TRP A 29 0.57 -4.10 3.91
C TRP A 29 -0.37 -2.89 3.87
N ILE A 30 -0.22 -1.99 4.84
CA ILE A 30 -0.99 -0.75 5.00
C ILE A 30 -0.06 0.33 5.57
N ALA A 31 -0.19 1.56 5.09
CA ALA A 31 0.46 2.73 5.68
C ALA A 31 -0.38 4.00 5.52
N CYS A 32 -0.13 5.01 6.35
CA CYS A 32 -0.66 6.36 6.15
C CYS A 32 0.36 7.19 5.36
N CYS A 33 -0.08 7.98 4.40
CA CYS A 33 0.76 8.87 3.60
C CYS A 33 0.04 10.19 3.28
N LEU A 34 0.75 11.08 2.60
CA LEU A 34 0.14 12.21 1.92
C LEU A 34 -0.05 11.87 0.43
N PHE A 35 -1.26 12.07 -0.08
CA PHE A 35 -1.59 11.98 -1.49
C PHE A 35 -2.22 13.29 -1.93
N GLU A 36 -1.65 13.95 -2.94
CA GLU A 36 -2.11 15.25 -3.44
C GLU A 36 -2.35 16.32 -2.34
N ARG A 37 -1.47 16.33 -1.31
CA ARG A 37 -1.51 17.22 -0.12
C ARG A 37 -2.61 16.91 0.90
N SER A 38 -3.30 15.79 0.77
CA SER A 38 -4.29 15.30 1.74
C SER A 38 -3.80 14.01 2.39
N ASP A 39 -4.24 13.76 3.63
CA ASP A 39 -4.00 12.49 4.30
C ASP A 39 -4.68 11.35 3.54
N ALA A 40 -3.94 10.27 3.35
CA ALA A 40 -4.41 9.10 2.65
C ALA A 40 -3.95 7.82 3.34
N VAL A 41 -4.68 6.74 3.09
CA VAL A 41 -4.26 5.38 3.46
C VAL A 41 -3.83 4.67 2.19
N VAL A 42 -2.65 4.05 2.21
CA VAL A 42 -2.20 3.15 1.15
C VAL A 42 -2.32 1.74 1.63
N SER A 43 -2.75 0.83 0.76
CA SER A 43 -2.71 -0.60 1.05
C SER A 43 -2.32 -1.41 -0.17
N LEU A 44 -1.67 -2.53 0.10
CA LEU A 44 -1.18 -3.49 -0.88
C LEU A 44 -1.71 -4.88 -0.53
N CYS A 45 -2.15 -5.63 -1.55
CA CYS A 45 -2.55 -7.02 -1.40
C CYS A 45 -1.61 -8.00 -2.12
N ARG A 46 -1.78 -9.28 -1.80
CA ARG A 46 -0.99 -10.39 -2.35
C ARG A 46 -1.11 -10.59 -3.87
N ALA A 47 -2.08 -9.97 -4.53
CA ALA A 47 -2.18 -9.96 -5.98
C ALA A 47 -1.37 -8.83 -6.65
N GLY A 48 -0.60 -8.05 -5.87
CA GLY A 48 0.15 -6.90 -6.39
C GLY A 48 -0.72 -5.67 -6.68
N LEU A 49 -1.96 -5.63 -6.17
CA LEU A 49 -2.84 -4.46 -6.27
C LEU A 49 -2.53 -3.49 -5.12
N LEU A 50 -2.18 -2.26 -5.48
CA LEU A 50 -1.95 -1.15 -4.57
C LEU A 50 -3.04 -0.10 -4.75
N ASN A 51 -3.70 0.25 -3.65
CA ASN A 51 -4.78 1.23 -3.62
C ASN A 51 -4.46 2.36 -2.64
N VAL A 52 -4.80 3.58 -3.02
CA VAL A 52 -4.79 4.78 -2.17
C VAL A 52 -6.23 5.15 -1.86
N TRP A 53 -6.51 5.43 -0.60
CA TRP A 53 -7.83 5.64 -0.05
C TRP A 53 -7.91 6.97 0.67
N ASP A 54 -9.06 7.63 0.53
CA ASP A 54 -9.44 8.74 1.38
C ASP A 54 -9.91 8.18 2.74
N PRO A 55 -9.25 8.51 3.86
CA PRO A 55 -9.66 8.04 5.18
C PRO A 55 -10.96 8.70 5.68
N MET A 56 -11.40 9.79 5.06
CA MET A 56 -12.58 10.55 5.48
C MET A 56 -13.88 9.89 5.04
N ASP A 57 -13.96 9.48 3.78
CA ASP A 57 -15.17 8.92 3.16
C ASP A 57 -14.99 7.49 2.63
N GLY A 58 -13.76 6.98 2.60
CA GLY A 58 -13.43 5.62 2.20
C GLY A 58 -13.32 5.38 0.72
N ARG A 59 -13.37 6.43 -0.10
CA ARG A 59 -13.23 6.30 -1.55
C ARG A 59 -11.83 5.85 -1.94
N CYS A 60 -11.75 5.02 -2.97
CA CYS A 60 -10.50 4.69 -3.62
C CYS A 60 -10.11 5.87 -4.51
N LEU A 61 -9.09 6.63 -4.11
CA LEU A 61 -8.57 7.79 -4.85
C LEU A 61 -7.76 7.34 -6.07
N SER A 62 -7.02 6.25 -5.92
CA SER A 62 -6.17 5.74 -6.99
C SER A 62 -5.87 4.26 -6.78
N SER A 63 -5.68 3.52 -7.87
CA SER A 63 -5.46 2.08 -7.85
C SER A 63 -4.54 1.69 -8.99
N ALA A 64 -3.58 0.81 -8.71
CA ALA A 64 -2.71 0.27 -9.74
C ALA A 64 -2.28 -1.17 -9.40
N THR A 65 -2.26 -1.99 -10.44
CA THR A 65 -1.74 -3.35 -10.37
C THR A 65 -0.29 -3.33 -10.82
N MET A 66 0.58 -3.97 -10.05
CA MET A 66 1.99 -4.16 -10.40
C MET A 66 2.16 -5.55 -11.03
N PRO A 67 2.29 -5.66 -12.37
CA PRO A 67 2.32 -6.97 -13.04
C PRO A 67 3.50 -7.84 -12.61
N ILE A 68 4.61 -7.23 -12.23
CA ILE A 68 5.81 -7.95 -11.79
C ILE A 68 5.69 -8.56 -10.39
N LEU A 69 4.73 -8.05 -9.60
CA LEU A 69 4.40 -8.59 -8.27
C LEU A 69 3.12 -9.42 -8.30
N SER A 70 2.39 -9.46 -9.42
CA SER A 70 1.25 -10.36 -9.56
C SER A 70 1.71 -11.79 -9.85
N THR A 71 2.88 -11.97 -10.47
CA THR A 71 3.50 -13.28 -10.70
C THR A 71 4.25 -13.80 -9.48
N ALA A 72 4.73 -12.90 -8.61
CA ALA A 72 5.44 -13.24 -7.39
C ALA A 72 4.93 -12.38 -6.24
N MET A 73 4.19 -13.03 -5.35
CA MET A 73 3.38 -12.38 -4.32
C MET A 73 4.22 -11.37 -3.51
N PRO A 74 3.72 -10.13 -3.29
CA PRO A 74 4.41 -9.19 -2.42
C PRO A 74 4.42 -9.69 -0.98
N THR A 75 5.60 -9.65 -0.36
CA THR A 75 5.86 -10.13 1.00
C THR A 75 6.09 -8.98 1.96
N ALA A 76 6.67 -7.88 1.49
CA ALA A 76 6.97 -6.71 2.29
C ALA A 76 6.82 -5.43 1.46
N ALA A 77 6.46 -4.34 2.13
CA ALA A 77 6.51 -3.01 1.56
C ALA A 77 6.90 -1.99 2.61
N VAL A 78 7.44 -0.86 2.17
CA VAL A 78 7.80 0.27 3.01
C VAL A 78 7.43 1.57 2.30
N LEU A 79 6.89 2.51 3.07
CA LEU A 79 6.59 3.85 2.60
C LEU A 79 7.81 4.75 2.81
N LEU A 80 8.12 5.59 1.83
CA LEU A 80 9.09 6.67 1.93
C LEU A 80 8.32 8.00 1.94
N PRO A 81 7.92 8.51 3.13
CA PRO A 81 6.95 9.61 3.24
C PRO A 81 7.45 10.90 2.59
N HIS A 82 8.74 11.19 2.73
CA HIS A 82 9.36 12.39 2.17
C HIS A 82 9.44 12.41 0.64
N LEU A 83 9.30 11.24 0.00
CA LEU A 83 9.45 11.08 -1.43
C LEU A 83 8.12 10.74 -2.12
N SER A 84 7.03 10.48 -1.39
CA SER A 84 5.77 9.96 -1.96
C SER A 84 5.96 8.67 -2.77
N HIS A 85 6.91 7.82 -2.34
CA HIS A 85 7.18 6.52 -2.96
C HIS A 85 6.89 5.38 -1.99
N ALA A 86 6.44 4.25 -2.52
CA ALA A 86 6.42 2.98 -1.82
C ALA A 86 7.43 2.04 -2.46
N VAL A 87 8.24 1.36 -1.64
CA VAL A 87 9.11 0.28 -2.10
C VAL A 87 8.43 -1.02 -1.74
N VAL A 88 8.20 -1.86 -2.74
CA VAL A 88 7.51 -3.14 -2.58
C VAL A 88 8.46 -4.25 -2.99
N GLY A 89 8.60 -5.24 -2.11
CA GLY A 89 9.35 -6.46 -2.35
C GLY A 89 8.41 -7.67 -2.36
N GLY A 90 8.76 -8.64 -3.18
CA GLY A 90 8.05 -9.92 -3.27
C GLY A 90 9.00 -11.09 -3.40
N GLU A 91 8.42 -12.24 -3.75
CA GLU A 91 9.16 -13.49 -3.96
C GLU A 91 10.00 -13.49 -5.25
N CYS A 92 9.82 -12.50 -6.14
CA CYS A 92 10.51 -12.40 -7.43
C CYS A 92 11.99 -11.96 -7.36
N GLN A 93 12.59 -11.87 -6.17
CA GLN A 93 13.92 -11.26 -5.95
C GLN A 93 14.04 -9.85 -6.54
N GLN A 94 12.90 -9.19 -6.78
CA GLN A 94 12.84 -7.86 -7.37
C GLN A 94 12.17 -6.91 -6.40
N LEU A 95 12.75 -5.72 -6.28
CA LEU A 95 12.12 -4.59 -5.60
C LEU A 95 11.55 -3.64 -6.63
N VAL A 96 10.30 -3.23 -6.39
CA VAL A 96 9.59 -2.25 -7.19
C VAL A 96 9.48 -0.96 -6.40
N VAL A 97 9.98 0.13 -6.97
CA VAL A 97 9.74 1.48 -6.42
C VAL A 97 8.57 2.09 -7.16
N MET A 98 7.49 2.38 -6.43
CA MET A 98 6.26 2.93 -6.93
C MET A 98 6.08 4.37 -6.49
N HIS A 99 5.83 5.27 -7.44
CA HIS A 99 5.46 6.65 -7.13
C HIS A 99 3.96 6.73 -6.88
N LEU A 100 3.55 7.14 -5.68
CA LEU A 100 2.16 7.06 -5.25
C LEU A 100 1.24 8.03 -5.98
N ALA A 101 1.71 9.25 -6.29
CA ALA A 101 0.87 10.26 -6.94
C ALA A 101 0.53 9.90 -8.40
N SER A 102 1.49 9.34 -9.15
CA SER A 102 1.27 8.94 -10.54
C SER A 102 0.91 7.46 -10.69
N MET A 103 0.97 6.68 -9.61
CA MET A 103 0.85 5.22 -9.63
C MET A 103 1.75 4.53 -10.67
N THR A 104 2.95 5.07 -10.89
CA THR A 104 3.90 4.50 -11.84
C THR A 104 5.04 3.80 -11.11
N SER A 105 5.40 2.61 -11.58
CA SER A 105 6.61 1.91 -11.15
C SER A 105 7.83 2.52 -11.86
N ARG A 106 8.86 2.90 -11.11
CA ARG A 106 10.05 3.58 -11.65
C ARG A 106 11.33 2.73 -11.68
N SER A 107 11.47 1.73 -10.80
CA SER A 107 12.72 0.96 -10.73
C SER A 107 12.45 -0.49 -10.36
N LEU A 108 13.09 -1.39 -11.12
CA LEU A 108 13.14 -2.83 -10.90
C LEU A 108 14.56 -3.16 -10.45
N LEU A 109 14.79 -3.21 -9.14
CA LEU A 109 16.08 -3.70 -8.64
C LEU A 109 16.00 -5.22 -8.65
N SER A 110 16.65 -5.86 -9.62
CA SER A 110 16.93 -7.29 -9.54
C SER A 110 18.02 -7.49 -8.51
N LEU A 111 17.67 -8.11 -7.39
CA LEU A 111 18.66 -8.53 -6.41
C LEU A 111 19.31 -9.80 -6.97
N ASP A 112 20.39 -9.62 -7.73
CA ASP A 112 21.31 -10.73 -7.99
C ASP A 112 21.73 -11.28 -6.62
N GLY A 113 21.61 -12.59 -6.41
CA GLY A 113 21.70 -13.26 -5.09
C GLY A 113 23.03 -13.15 -4.33
N SER A 114 23.87 -12.16 -4.63
CA SER A 114 25.17 -11.88 -4.00
C SER A 114 25.08 -11.14 -2.66
N TRP A 115 23.92 -10.62 -2.27
CA TRP A 115 23.76 -9.82 -1.04
C TRP A 115 23.49 -10.63 0.23
N CYS A 116 23.30 -11.95 0.11
CA CYS A 116 23.06 -12.85 1.26
C CYS A 116 24.34 -13.52 1.80
N ARG A 117 25.53 -12.92 1.62
CA ARG A 117 26.79 -13.42 2.22
C ARG A 117 27.40 -12.43 3.18
#